data_AF-A0A9X4AFC4-F1
#
_entry.id   AF-A0A9X4AFC4-F1
#
_cell.length_a   1.000
_cell.length_b   1.000
_cell.length_c   1.000
_cell.angle_alpha   90.00
_cell.angle_beta   90.00
_cell.angle_gamma   90.00
#
_symmetry.space_group_name_H-M   'P 1'
#
loop_
_entity.id
_entity.type
_entity.pdbx_description
1 polymer ?
#
loop_
_entity_poly.entity_id
_entity_poly.type
_entity_poly.pdbx_seq_one_letter_code
_entity_poly.pdbx_strand_id
1 'polypeptide(L)' 'MVTDKQGKIITVNPAFTKLTGYSTEEAIGKNPNMLSSGKQSNEFYEKMWQTLHANHPCNKR' A
#
# COMPACT_ATOMS: atom_id res chain seq x y z
N MET A 1 2.19 -2.10 2.90
CA MET A 1 1.23 -2.31 4.01
C MET A 1 1.37 -3.72 4.56
N VAL A 2 1.14 -3.91 5.84
CA VAL A 2 1.22 -5.20 6.56
C VAL A 2 -0.04 -5.34 7.41
N THR A 3 -0.67 -6.52 7.34
CA THR A 3 -1.93 -6.82 8.02
C THR A 3 -1.79 -8.03 8.93
N ASP A 4 -2.52 -8.03 10.04
CA ASP A 4 -2.61 -9.15 10.97
C ASP A 4 -3.45 -10.29 10.40
N LYS A 5 -3.39 -11.48 11.04
CA LYS A 5 -4.21 -12.65 10.71
C LYS A 5 -5.72 -12.39 10.78
N GLN A 6 -6.14 -11.39 11.56
CA GLN A 6 -7.54 -10.93 11.64
C GLN A 6 -7.92 -9.90 10.56
N GLY A 7 -7.00 -9.56 9.65
CA GLY A 7 -7.22 -8.55 8.62
C GLY A 7 -7.22 -7.12 9.16
N LYS A 8 -6.53 -6.84 10.27
CA LYS A 8 -6.31 -5.45 10.72
C LYS A 8 -4.98 -4.93 10.18
N ILE A 9 -4.95 -3.68 9.73
CA ILE A 9 -3.71 -3.04 9.30
C ILE A 9 -2.83 -2.83 10.53
N ILE A 10 -1.63 -3.43 10.51
CA ILE A 10 -0.61 -3.26 11.55
C ILE A 10 0.28 -2.08 11.19
N THR A 11 0.63 -1.93 9.91
CA THR A 11 1.45 -0.82 9.42
C THR A 11 1.24 -0.58 7.93
N VAL A 12 1.47 0.66 7.48
CA VAL A 12 1.40 1.05 6.07
C VAL A 12 2.72 1.69 5.64
N ASN A 13 3.07 1.52 4.36
CA ASN A 13 4.24 2.15 3.78
C ASN A 13 3.97 3.64 3.48
N PRO A 14 4.97 4.52 3.47
CA PRO A 14 4.76 5.95 3.18
C PRO A 14 4.13 6.21 1.79
N ALA A 15 4.41 5.34 0.82
CA ALA A 15 3.78 5.39 -0.49
C ALA A 15 2.24 5.21 -0.41
N PHE A 16 1.76 4.37 0.51
CA PHE A 16 0.33 4.20 0.74
C PHE A 16 -0.32 5.49 1.25
N THR A 17 0.32 6.21 2.17
CA THR A 17 -0.16 7.50 2.65
C THR A 17 -0.21 8.55 1.55
N LYS A 18 0.81 8.60 0.68
CA LYS A 18 0.82 9.50 -0.49
C LYS A 18 -0.26 9.16 -1.51
N LEU A 19 -0.57 7.88 -1.71
CA LEU A 19 -1.52 7.44 -2.73
C LEU A 19 -2.98 7.51 -2.26
N THR A 20 -3.22 7.13 -1.01
CA THR A 20 -4.58 7.05 -0.46
C THR A 20 -5.00 8.32 0.28
N GLY A 21 -4.04 9.17 0.66
CA GLY A 21 -4.27 10.35 1.48
C GLY A 21 -4.46 10.05 2.97
N TYR A 22 -4.46 8.78 3.39
CA TYR A 22 -4.60 8.41 4.79
C TYR A 22 -3.26 8.42 5.51
N SER A 23 -3.24 9.07 6.67
CA SER A 23 -2.09 9.05 7.57
C SER A 23 -1.83 7.63 8.08
N THR A 24 -0.57 7.29 8.36
CA THR A 24 -0.21 5.97 8.85
C THR A 24 -0.97 5.63 10.14
N GLU A 25 -1.10 6.60 11.05
CA GLU A 25 -1.82 6.46 12.32
C GLU A 25 -3.33 6.24 12.14
N GLU A 26 -3.92 6.86 11.12
CA GLU A 26 -5.34 6.68 10.78
C GLU A 26 -5.61 5.33 10.12
N ALA A 27 -4.64 4.80 9.39
CA ALA A 27 -4.72 3.51 8.73
C ALA A 27 -4.46 2.35 9.70
N ILE A 28 -3.58 2.53 10.70
CA ILE A 28 -3.27 1.51 11.71
C ILE A 28 -4.54 1.18 12.52
N GLY A 29 -4.82 -0.12 12.69
CA GLY A 29 -5.99 -0.62 13.41
C GLY A 29 -7.29 -0.62 12.60
N LYS A 30 -7.32 0.00 11.41
CA LYS A 30 -8.44 -0.12 10.46
C LYS A 30 -8.35 -1.42 9.67
N ASN A 31 -9.49 -1.84 9.13
CA ASN A 31 -9.57 -3.01 8.25
C ASN A 31 -9.34 -2.55 6.81
N PRO A 32 -8.40 -3.13 6.04
CA PRO A 32 -8.15 -2.75 4.66
C PRO A 32 -9.38 -3.00 3.75
N ASN A 33 -10.38 -3.77 4.21
CA ASN A 33 -11.67 -3.86 3.53
C ASN A 33 -12.37 -2.50 3.35
N MET A 34 -12.12 -1.51 4.21
CA MET A 34 -12.66 -0.15 4.04
C MET A 34 -12.16 0.51 2.75
N LEU A 35 -11.03 0.05 2.23
CA LEU A 35 -10.41 0.51 0.98
C LEU A 35 -10.69 -0.46 -0.17
N SER A 36 -10.81 -1.76 0.16
CA SER A 36 -11.12 -2.84 -0.79
C SER A 36 -12.55 -2.82 -1.32
N SER A 37 -13.51 -2.20 -0.62
CA SER A 37 -14.91 -2.11 -1.05
C SER A 37 -15.15 -1.16 -2.24
N GLY A 38 -14.10 -0.65 -2.91
CA GLY A 38 -14.25 0.11 -4.15
C GLY A 38 -13.11 1.04 -4.58
N LYS A 39 -11.96 1.08 -3.88
CA LYS A 39 -10.87 2.06 -4.22
C LYS A 39 -9.45 1.48 -4.34
N GLN A 40 -9.20 0.26 -3.86
CA GLN A 40 -7.94 -0.46 -4.16
C GLN A 40 -8.16 -1.43 -5.33
N SER A 41 -8.36 -0.87 -6.51
CA SER A 41 -8.32 -1.62 -7.77
C SER A 41 -6.93 -2.23 -7.97
N ASN A 42 -6.83 -3.27 -8.80
CA ASN A 42 -5.55 -3.86 -9.20
C ASN A 42 -4.52 -2.79 -9.65
N GLU A 43 -5.00 -1.72 -10.28
CA GLU A 43 -4.23 -0.51 -10.63
C GLU A 43 -3.46 0.15 -9.46
N PHE A 44 -3.98 0.09 -8.22
CA PHE A 44 -3.30 0.61 -7.04
C PHE A 44 -2.01 -0.18 -6.76
N TYR A 45 -2.12 -1.51 -6.80
CA TYR A 45 -0.96 -2.37 -6.66
C TYR A 45 -0.03 -2.22 -7.85
N GLU A 46 -0.56 -2.10 -9.08
CA GLU A 46 0.27 -1.86 -10.27
C GLU A 46 1.06 -0.56 -10.16
N LYS A 47 0.46 0.57 -9.76
CA LYS A 47 1.22 1.82 -9.53
C LYS A 47 2.29 1.67 -8.45
N MET A 48 2.00 0.93 -7.37
CA MET A 48 2.99 0.65 -6.34
C MET A 48 4.16 -0.16 -6.90
N TRP A 49 3.89 -1.25 -7.62
CA TRP A 49 4.89 -2.11 -8.25
C TRP A 49 5.68 -1.39 -9.34
N GLN A 50 5.04 -0.53 -10.13
CA GLN A 50 5.71 0.34 -11.11
C GLN A 50 6.72 1.27 -10.43
N THR A 51 6.36 1.86 -9.28
CA THR A 51 7.27 2.74 -8.52
C THR A 51 8.44 1.96 -7.90
N LEU A 52 8.20 0.71 -7.50
CA LEU A 52 9.25 -0.19 -6.98
C LEU A 52 10.20 -0.66 -8.08
N HIS A 53 9.68 -1.00 -9.26
CA HIS A 53 10.51 -1.34 -10.42
C HIS A 53 11.28 -0.14 -11.00
N ALA A 54 10.70 1.06 -10.96
CA ALA A 54 11.35 2.27 -11.45
C ALA A 54 12.61 2.68 -10.64
N ASN A 55 12.78 2.17 -9.41
CA ASN A 55 13.93 2.46 -8.56
C ASN A 55 15.01 1.37 -8.56
N HIS A 56 14.97 0.43 -9.50
CA HIS A 56 16.13 -0.39 -9.82
C HIS A 56 16.75 0.10 -11.15
N PRO A 57 17.60 1.15 -11.14
CA PRO A 57 18.63 1.22 -12.15
C PRO A 57 19.50 -0.03 -11.96
N CYS A 58 19.26 -1.02 -12.82
CA CYS A 58 20.29 -1.78 -13.50
C CYS A 58 21.58 -1.96 -12.70
N ASN A 59 21.79 -3.16 -12.15
CA ASN A 59 23.14 -3.72 -12.21
C ASN A 59 23.11 -4.89 -13.19
N LYS A 60 23.12 -4.54 -14.48
CA LYS A 60 23.65 -5.43 -15.51
C LYS A 60 25.07 -5.78 -15.11
N ARG A 61 25.32 -7.05 -14.82
CA ARG A 61 26.61 -7.68 -15.07
C ARG A 61 26.43 -8.63 -16.24
#